data_AF-A0AA95GKW2-F1
#
_entry.id   AF-A0AA95GKW2-F1
#
_cell.length_a   1.000
_cell.length_b   1.000
_cell.length_c   1.000
_cell.angle_alpha   90.00
_cell.angle_beta   90.00
_cell.angle_gamma   90.00
#
_symmetry.space_group_name_H-M   'P 1'
#
loop_
_entity.id
_entity.type
_entity.pdbx_description
1 polymer ?
#
loop_
_entity_poly.entity_id
_entity_poly.type
_entity_poly.pdbx_seq_one_letter_code
_entity_poly.pdbx_strand_id
1 'polypeptide(L)'
;METTACDWLGILTNETLIPVSALVAICLFIIRELLDCFRKSKARKNEMRALKKIFARECQLAWNISGQIKELCEKFAPYEKRPMHECPLDFSVSKTAAGKIRYTVTENEKSISGVLSEPLLAIFTKHLYDVSKLDSAFYEKMNLAYTAVIELKHFDDSLLDNADTSQLNGIDNIMYGFSGYALEEIVWIERELKALYQYCTGKELTEGLLR
;
A
#
# COMPACT_ATOMS: atom_id res chain seq x y z
N MET A 1 61.21 -13.88 22.98
CA MET A 1 59.92 -13.19 22.69
C MET A 1 58.83 -14.06 23.27
N GLU A 2 58.53 -13.82 24.54
CA GLU A 2 57.52 -14.55 25.30
C GLU A 2 56.14 -14.09 24.83
N THR A 3 55.37 -15.05 24.33
CA THR A 3 53.94 -14.88 24.06
C THR A 3 53.22 -14.86 25.39
N THR A 4 52.81 -13.66 25.83
CA THR A 4 51.86 -13.47 26.93
C THR A 4 50.49 -14.01 26.51
N ALA A 5 50.34 -15.33 26.57
CA ALA A 5 49.05 -15.99 26.56
C ALA A 5 48.34 -15.57 27.85
N CYS A 6 47.42 -14.63 27.67
CA CYS A 6 46.55 -14.08 28.69
C CYS A 6 45.96 -15.19 29.60
N ASP A 7 46.48 -15.26 30.82
CA ASP A 7 46.16 -16.24 31.87
C ASP A 7 44.83 -15.91 32.59
N TRP A 8 43.78 -15.61 31.82
CA TRP A 8 42.45 -15.29 32.37
C TRP A 8 41.76 -16.51 32.99
N LEU A 9 42.13 -17.72 32.53
CA LEU A 9 41.56 -18.97 33.01
C LEU A 9 42.07 -19.34 34.41
N GLY A 10 43.33 -19.08 34.73
CA GLY A 10 43.91 -19.38 36.04
C GLY A 10 43.39 -18.48 37.17
N ILE A 11 43.01 -17.24 36.86
CA ILE A 11 42.49 -16.28 37.85
C ILE A 11 41.05 -16.61 38.28
N LEU A 12 40.27 -17.29 37.42
CA LEU A 12 38.88 -17.66 37.74
C LEU A 12 38.75 -18.92 38.60
N THR A 13 39.79 -19.75 38.68
CA THR A 13 39.69 -21.10 39.27
C THR A 13 40.29 -21.23 40.68
N ASN A 14 41.09 -20.26 41.13
CA ASN A 14 41.73 -20.33 42.45
C ASN A 14 40.99 -19.46 43.47
N GLU A 15 40.41 -20.16 44.45
CA GLU A 15 39.81 -19.65 45.69
C GLU A 15 38.43 -18.95 45.54
N THR A 16 37.38 -19.79 45.55
CA THR A 16 36.02 -19.46 46.03
C THR A 16 35.14 -18.50 45.23
N LEU A 17 34.99 -18.62 43.90
CA LEU A 17 33.91 -17.86 43.25
C LEU A 17 32.88 -18.57 42.36
N ILE A 18 33.18 -19.52 41.48
CA ILE A 18 32.10 -20.23 40.74
C ILE A 18 32.55 -21.67 40.42
N PRO A 19 31.77 -22.72 40.75
CA PRO A 19 32.06 -24.08 40.31
C PRO A 19 32.25 -24.15 38.80
N VAL A 20 33.20 -24.93 38.30
CA VAL A 20 33.43 -25.09 36.85
C VAL A 20 32.13 -25.48 36.11
N SER A 21 31.27 -26.27 36.74
CA SER A 21 29.92 -26.60 36.23
C SER A 21 29.02 -25.38 36.02
N ALA A 22 29.08 -24.39 36.92
CA ALA A 22 28.32 -23.16 36.82
C ALA A 22 28.89 -22.22 35.74
N LEU A 23 30.22 -22.19 35.54
CA LEU A 23 30.82 -21.48 34.39
C LEU A 23 30.33 -22.07 33.05
N VAL A 24 30.33 -23.40 32.92
CA VAL A 24 29.83 -24.09 31.72
C VAL A 24 28.35 -23.80 31.48
N ALA A 25 27.52 -23.81 32.54
CA ALA A 25 26.10 -23.47 32.43
C ALA A 25 25.87 -22.03 31.95
N ILE A 26 26.65 -21.06 32.46
CA ILE A 26 26.60 -19.66 32.01
C ILE A 26 26.98 -19.54 30.54
N CYS A 27 28.07 -20.19 30.11
CA CYS A 27 28.47 -20.18 28.70
C CYS A 27 27.40 -20.77 27.78
N LEU A 28 26.80 -21.90 28.16
CA LEU A 28 25.72 -22.52 27.39
C LEU A 28 24.46 -21.63 27.34
N PHE A 29 24.14 -20.95 28.44
CA PHE A 29 23.03 -20.00 28.48
C PHE A 29 23.28 -18.81 27.54
N ILE A 30 24.48 -18.24 27.56
CA ILE A 30 24.86 -17.13 26.65
C ILE A 30 24.80 -17.57 25.19
N ILE A 31 25.37 -18.73 24.85
CA ILE A 31 25.33 -19.26 23.48
C ILE A 31 23.89 -19.46 23.02
N ARG A 32 23.04 -20.04 23.88
CA ARG A 32 21.62 -20.24 23.58
C ARG A 32 20.90 -18.91 23.35
N GLU A 33 21.09 -17.93 24.23
CA GLU A 33 20.45 -16.62 24.12
C GLU A 33 20.90 -15.89 22.84
N LEU A 34 22.18 -16.00 22.47
CA LEU A 34 22.70 -15.47 21.21
C LEU A 34 22.05 -16.15 20.00
N LEU A 35 21.97 -17.48 19.98
CA LEU A 35 21.31 -18.22 18.91
C LEU A 35 19.82 -17.86 18.80
N ASP A 36 19.14 -17.69 19.93
CA ASP A 36 17.75 -17.27 19.97
C ASP A 36 17.57 -15.82 19.48
N CYS A 37 18.48 -14.92 19.84
CA CYS A 37 18.53 -13.56 19.30
C CYS A 37 18.71 -13.56 17.78
N PHE A 38 19.67 -14.34 17.26
CA PHE A 38 19.91 -14.44 15.81
C PHE A 38 18.70 -15.03 15.08
N ARG A 39 18.08 -16.08 15.64
CA ARG A 39 16.89 -16.72 15.08
C ARG A 39 15.72 -15.74 15.02
N LYS A 40 15.46 -14.99 16.11
CA LYS A 40 14.42 -13.95 16.17
C LYS A 40 14.69 -12.82 15.17
N SER A 41 15.93 -12.36 15.06
CA SER A 41 16.32 -11.31 14.11
C SER A 41 16.10 -11.76 12.66
N LYS A 42 16.50 -12.99 12.31
CA LYS A 42 16.27 -13.55 10.97
C LYS A 42 14.78 -13.68 10.65
N ALA A 43 13.97 -14.15 11.61
CA ALA A 43 12.52 -14.24 11.45
C ALA A 43 11.90 -12.86 11.15
N ARG A 44 12.24 -11.84 11.94
CA ARG A 44 11.77 -10.45 11.71
C ARG A 44 12.16 -9.92 10.34
N LYS A 45 13.41 -10.15 9.89
CA LYS A 45 13.87 -9.72 8.55
C LYS A 45 13.08 -10.41 7.42
N ASN A 46 12.79 -11.70 7.58
CA ASN A 46 12.00 -12.45 6.60
C ASN A 46 10.56 -11.96 6.53
N GLU A 47 9.94 -11.72 7.69
CA GLU A 47 8.58 -11.17 7.81
C GLU A 47 8.49 -9.78 7.18
N MET A 48 9.43 -8.88 7.52
CA MET A 48 9.55 -7.56 6.92
C MET A 48 9.66 -7.64 5.38
N ARG A 49 10.49 -8.55 4.86
CA ARG A 49 10.66 -8.73 3.42
C ARG A 49 9.38 -9.26 2.76
N ALA A 50 8.65 -10.15 3.42
CA ALA A 50 7.38 -10.67 2.90
C ALA A 50 6.33 -9.56 2.82
N LEU A 51 6.19 -8.76 3.88
CA LEU A 51 5.26 -7.63 3.93
C LEU A 51 5.61 -6.58 2.86
N LYS A 52 6.90 -6.20 2.72
CA LYS A 52 7.33 -5.27 1.66
C LYS A 52 6.95 -5.76 0.25
N LYS A 53 7.05 -7.06 -0.02
CA LYS A 53 6.64 -7.62 -1.32
C LYS A 53 5.14 -7.54 -1.55
N ILE A 54 4.34 -7.82 -0.52
CA ILE A 54 2.88 -7.71 -0.58
C ILE A 54 2.50 -6.26 -0.88
N PHE A 55 3.00 -5.31 -0.09
CA PHE A 55 2.64 -3.90 -0.24
C PHE A 55 3.16 -3.27 -1.53
N ALA A 56 4.34 -3.68 -2.02
CA ALA A 56 4.80 -3.25 -3.34
C ALA A 56 3.80 -3.64 -4.44
N ARG A 57 3.24 -4.86 -4.38
CA ARG A 57 2.23 -5.31 -5.35
C ARG A 57 0.93 -4.52 -5.20
N GLU A 58 0.44 -4.31 -3.98
CA GLU A 58 -0.78 -3.54 -3.75
C GLU A 58 -0.64 -2.08 -4.23
N CYS A 59 0.52 -1.45 -4.04
CA CYS A 59 0.80 -0.12 -4.60
C CYS A 59 0.69 -0.10 -6.13
N GLN A 60 1.19 -1.13 -6.82
CA GLN A 60 1.09 -1.19 -8.28
C GLN A 60 -0.35 -1.38 -8.77
N LEU A 61 -1.16 -2.15 -8.04
CA LEU A 61 -2.58 -2.32 -8.35
C LEU A 61 -3.34 -0.99 -8.12
N ALA A 62 -3.12 -0.34 -6.97
CA ALA A 62 -3.73 0.94 -6.66
C ALA A 62 -3.30 2.05 -7.64
N TRP A 63 -2.03 2.05 -8.07
CA TRP A 63 -1.51 2.98 -9.08
C TRP A 63 -2.22 2.84 -10.43
N ASN A 64 -2.50 1.59 -10.85
CA ASN A 64 -3.24 1.37 -12.08
C ASN A 64 -4.68 1.90 -11.97
N ILE A 65 -5.33 1.68 -10.83
CA ILE A 65 -6.69 2.18 -10.59
C ILE A 65 -6.72 3.71 -10.56
N SER A 66 -5.77 4.35 -9.85
CA SER A 66 -5.68 5.81 -9.83
C SER A 66 -5.44 6.39 -11.21
N GLY A 67 -4.59 5.75 -12.03
CA GLY A 67 -4.39 6.13 -13.43
C GLY A 67 -5.66 6.05 -14.27
N GLN A 68 -6.46 4.99 -14.12
CA GLN A 68 -7.73 4.84 -14.84
C GLN A 68 -8.75 5.91 -14.45
N ILE A 69 -8.89 6.20 -13.15
CA ILE A 69 -9.81 7.24 -12.66
C ILE A 69 -9.32 8.62 -13.13
N LYS A 70 -8.01 8.87 -13.09
CA LYS A 70 -7.39 10.11 -13.57
C LYS A 70 -7.68 10.34 -15.05
N GLU A 71 -7.39 9.37 -15.90
CA GLU A 71 -7.66 9.45 -17.34
C GLU A 71 -9.14 9.71 -17.64
N LEU A 72 -10.03 9.11 -16.84
CA LEU A 72 -11.46 9.36 -16.93
C LEU A 72 -11.77 10.82 -16.56
N CYS A 73 -11.33 11.28 -15.40
CA CYS A 73 -11.58 12.65 -14.94
C CYS A 73 -10.96 13.71 -15.87
N GLU A 74 -9.78 13.47 -16.44
CA GLU A 74 -9.13 14.36 -17.41
C GLU A 74 -9.97 14.59 -18.67
N LYS A 75 -10.81 13.62 -19.08
CA LYS A 75 -11.73 13.78 -20.22
C LYS A 75 -12.90 14.72 -19.90
N PHE A 76 -13.37 14.72 -18.65
CA PHE A 76 -14.52 15.52 -18.22
C PHE A 76 -14.14 16.90 -17.69
N ALA A 77 -12.93 17.05 -17.14
CA ALA A 77 -12.42 18.30 -16.58
C ALA A 77 -12.54 19.55 -17.48
N PRO A 78 -12.34 19.48 -18.82
CA PRO A 78 -12.53 20.64 -19.70
C PRO A 78 -13.96 21.17 -19.74
N TYR A 79 -14.95 20.33 -19.42
CA TYR A 79 -16.37 20.65 -19.49
C TYR A 79 -16.92 21.18 -18.16
N GLU A 80 -16.22 21.01 -17.03
CA GLU A 80 -16.66 21.52 -15.71
C GLU A 80 -16.78 23.04 -15.62
N LYS A 81 -16.14 23.77 -16.54
CA LYS A 81 -16.22 25.23 -16.61
C LYS A 81 -17.33 25.73 -17.54
N ARG A 82 -18.03 24.81 -18.22
CA ARG A 82 -19.08 25.10 -19.19
C ARG A 82 -20.43 24.67 -18.64
N PRO A 83 -21.55 25.29 -19.05
CA PRO A 83 -22.87 24.77 -18.70
C PRO A 83 -23.00 23.27 -19.01
N MET A 84 -23.58 22.51 -18.09
CA MET A 84 -23.64 21.04 -18.15
C MET A 84 -24.24 20.49 -19.47
N HIS A 85 -25.22 21.19 -20.05
CA HIS A 85 -25.84 20.81 -21.33
C HIS A 85 -24.91 20.94 -22.54
N GLU A 86 -23.75 21.58 -22.40
CA GLU A 86 -22.71 21.67 -23.43
C GLU A 86 -21.68 20.53 -23.34
N CYS A 87 -21.77 19.65 -22.34
CA CYS A 87 -20.93 18.47 -22.24
C CYS A 87 -21.43 17.41 -23.24
N PRO A 88 -20.66 17.05 -24.29
CA PRO A 88 -21.05 16.02 -25.25
C PRO A 88 -20.83 14.60 -24.73
N LEU A 89 -20.27 14.47 -23.51
CA LEU A 89 -19.88 13.20 -22.92
C LEU A 89 -20.95 12.72 -21.95
N ASP A 90 -21.38 11.48 -22.15
CA ASP A 90 -22.22 10.74 -21.20
C ASP A 90 -21.41 9.66 -20.50
N PHE A 91 -21.64 9.48 -19.19
CA PHE A 91 -20.93 8.51 -18.36
C PHE A 91 -21.92 7.53 -17.72
N SER A 92 -21.72 6.24 -18.00
CA SER A 92 -22.54 5.17 -17.43
C SER A 92 -21.68 4.03 -16.88
N VAL A 93 -22.20 3.39 -15.83
CA VAL A 93 -21.59 2.21 -15.20
C VAL A 93 -22.54 1.04 -15.32
N SER A 94 -22.00 -0.13 -15.68
CA SER A 94 -22.76 -1.36 -15.81
C SER A 94 -22.02 -2.55 -15.20
N LYS A 95 -22.79 -3.50 -14.67
CA LYS A 95 -22.26 -4.75 -14.14
C LYS A 95 -22.46 -5.87 -15.16
N THR A 96 -21.38 -6.53 -15.52
CA THR A 96 -21.42 -7.70 -16.41
C THR A 96 -22.01 -8.92 -15.69
N ALA A 97 -22.49 -9.91 -16.46
CA ALA A 97 -22.98 -11.18 -15.90
C ALA A 97 -21.93 -11.93 -15.05
N ALA A 98 -20.63 -11.70 -15.31
CA ALA A 98 -19.52 -12.25 -14.53
C ALA A 98 -19.20 -11.43 -13.25
N GLY A 99 -20.01 -10.42 -12.92
CA GLY A 99 -19.84 -9.57 -11.75
C GLY A 99 -18.81 -8.44 -11.89
N LYS A 100 -18.11 -8.34 -13.04
CA LYS A 100 -17.16 -7.24 -13.30
C LYS A 100 -17.89 -5.94 -13.58
N ILE A 101 -17.38 -4.85 -13.04
CA ILE A 101 -17.91 -3.50 -13.25
C ILE A 101 -17.18 -2.88 -14.44
N ARG A 102 -17.96 -2.32 -15.37
CA ARG A 102 -17.46 -1.60 -16.54
C ARG A 102 -18.04 -0.20 -16.56
N TYR A 103 -17.22 0.75 -16.97
CA TYR A 103 -17.69 2.09 -17.30
C TYR A 103 -17.76 2.24 -18.82
N THR A 104 -18.65 3.11 -19.29
CA THR A 104 -18.75 3.51 -20.68
C THR A 104 -18.85 5.02 -20.75
N VAL A 105 -17.98 5.63 -21.54
CA VAL A 105 -18.05 7.04 -21.93
C VAL A 105 -18.53 7.10 -23.37
N THR A 106 -19.63 7.81 -23.61
CA THR A 106 -20.22 7.98 -24.95
C THR A 106 -20.06 9.42 -25.41
N GLU A 107 -19.57 9.61 -26.63
CA GLU A 107 -19.45 10.90 -27.32
C GLU A 107 -20.01 10.74 -28.73
N ASN A 108 -21.11 11.43 -29.06
CA ASN A 108 -21.69 11.46 -30.42
C ASN A 108 -21.77 10.07 -31.08
N GLU A 109 -22.42 9.11 -30.41
CA GLU A 109 -22.60 7.70 -30.83
C GLU A 109 -21.35 6.81 -30.80
N LYS A 110 -20.17 7.35 -30.49
CA LYS A 110 -18.96 6.55 -30.23
C LYS A 110 -18.83 6.28 -28.74
N SER A 111 -18.66 5.02 -28.37
CA SER A 111 -18.48 4.62 -26.98
C SER A 111 -17.11 4.02 -26.73
N ILE A 112 -16.49 4.43 -25.63
CA ILE A 112 -15.27 3.83 -25.09
C ILE A 112 -15.64 3.19 -23.76
N SER A 113 -15.37 1.90 -23.62
CA SER A 113 -15.61 1.18 -22.38
C SER A 113 -14.31 0.73 -21.72
N GLY A 114 -14.27 0.80 -20.39
CA GLY A 114 -13.18 0.29 -19.57
C GLY A 114 -13.69 -0.59 -18.44
N VAL A 115 -12.76 -1.21 -17.72
CA VAL A 115 -13.05 -1.96 -16.50
C VAL A 115 -12.72 -1.07 -15.31
N LEU A 116 -13.62 -0.99 -14.35
CA LEU A 116 -13.36 -0.34 -13.07
C LEU A 116 -12.99 -1.42 -12.05
N SER A 117 -11.81 -1.32 -11.46
CA SER A 117 -11.29 -2.31 -10.52
C SER A 117 -11.28 -1.75 -9.11
N GLU A 118 -11.84 -2.51 -8.17
CA GLU A 118 -11.96 -2.08 -6.78
C GLU A 118 -10.59 -2.06 -6.05
N PRO A 119 -10.24 -0.96 -5.37
CA PRO A 119 -9.07 -0.88 -4.48
C PRO A 119 -9.21 -1.83 -3.26
N LEU A 120 -8.14 -2.58 -2.94
CA LEU A 120 -8.19 -3.60 -1.89
C LEU A 120 -7.71 -3.08 -0.52
N LEU A 121 -8.64 -2.63 0.32
CA LEU A 121 -8.31 -2.15 1.68
C LEU A 121 -7.94 -3.28 2.66
N ALA A 122 -8.48 -4.48 2.46
CA ALA A 122 -8.35 -5.59 3.40
C ALA A 122 -6.89 -5.97 3.71
N ILE A 123 -5.98 -5.85 2.74
CA ILE A 123 -4.56 -6.17 2.93
C ILE A 123 -3.88 -5.17 3.86
N PHE A 124 -4.17 -3.88 3.70
CA PHE A 124 -3.67 -2.82 4.57
C PHE A 124 -4.19 -3.01 5.99
N THR A 125 -5.52 -3.13 6.17
CA THR A 125 -6.12 -3.30 7.50
C THR A 125 -5.58 -4.53 8.22
N LYS A 126 -5.40 -5.65 7.51
CA LYS A 126 -4.91 -6.90 8.07
C LYS A 126 -3.50 -6.80 8.65
N HIS A 127 -2.61 -6.06 7.99
CA HIS A 127 -1.18 -6.03 8.34
C HIS A 127 -0.72 -4.74 9.00
N LEU A 128 -1.61 -3.74 9.16
CA LEU A 128 -1.31 -2.44 9.78
C LEU A 128 -0.67 -2.57 11.16
N TYR A 129 -1.27 -3.41 12.00
CA TYR A 129 -0.80 -3.65 13.36
C TYR A 129 0.47 -4.50 13.43
N ASP A 130 0.68 -5.41 12.48
CA ASP A 130 1.89 -6.24 12.46
C ASP A 130 3.11 -5.39 12.07
N VAL A 131 2.93 -4.52 11.07
CA VAL A 131 4.00 -3.59 10.64
C VAL A 131 4.37 -2.61 11.74
N SER A 132 3.40 -2.10 12.51
CA SER A 132 3.69 -1.15 13.61
C SER A 132 4.58 -1.75 14.70
N LYS A 133 4.57 -3.07 14.90
CA LYS A 133 5.47 -3.77 15.83
C LYS A 133 6.87 -4.01 15.26
N LEU A 134 7.00 -4.05 13.94
CA LEU A 134 8.23 -4.45 13.26
C LEU A 134 9.13 -3.27 12.93
N ASP A 135 8.56 -2.19 12.37
CA ASP A 135 9.31 -1.03 11.91
C ASP A 135 8.43 0.22 11.86
N SER A 136 8.80 1.26 12.60
CA SER A 136 8.02 2.50 12.69
C SER A 136 8.00 3.28 11.38
N ALA A 137 9.13 3.34 10.66
CA ALA A 137 9.20 4.05 9.38
C ALA A 137 8.36 3.36 8.30
N PHE A 138 8.32 2.02 8.31
CA PHE A 138 7.44 1.26 7.43
C PHE A 138 5.97 1.53 7.77
N TYR A 139 5.63 1.53 9.06
CA TYR A 139 4.28 1.82 9.51
C TYR A 139 3.80 3.20 9.07
N GLU A 140 4.61 4.25 9.25
CA GLU A 140 4.25 5.61 8.83
C GLU A 140 3.94 5.69 7.34
N LYS A 141 4.84 5.15 6.50
CA LYS A 141 4.64 5.12 5.03
C LYS A 141 3.42 4.31 4.63
N MET A 142 3.21 3.18 5.30
CA MET A 142 2.08 2.31 5.01
C MET A 142 0.75 2.91 5.45
N ASN A 143 0.72 3.64 6.56
CA ASN A 143 -0.47 4.31 7.04
C ASN A 143 -0.88 5.45 6.11
N LEU A 144 0.06 6.25 5.61
CA LEU A 144 -0.22 7.29 4.61
C LEU A 144 -0.75 6.71 3.31
N ALA A 145 -0.11 5.65 2.80
CA ALA A 145 -0.61 4.96 1.62
C ALA A 145 -1.97 4.28 1.86
N TYR A 146 -2.22 3.77 3.06
CA TYR A 146 -3.53 3.22 3.42
C TYR A 146 -4.63 4.28 3.33
N THR A 147 -4.40 5.47 3.88
CA THR A 147 -5.32 6.60 3.74
C THR A 147 -5.52 6.99 2.27
N ALA A 148 -4.45 6.98 1.47
CA ALA A 148 -4.56 7.24 0.03
C ALA A 148 -5.41 6.19 -0.70
N VAL A 149 -5.31 4.92 -0.34
CA VAL A 149 -6.14 3.86 -0.93
C VAL A 149 -7.60 3.94 -0.44
N ILE A 150 -7.85 4.42 0.77
CA ILE A 150 -9.21 4.73 1.26
C ILE A 150 -9.84 5.81 0.38
N GLU A 151 -9.14 6.91 0.13
CA GLU A 151 -9.65 7.98 -0.73
C GLU A 151 -9.86 7.49 -2.17
N LEU A 152 -8.93 6.67 -2.68
CA LEU A 152 -9.11 6.04 -3.99
C LEU A 152 -10.36 5.14 -4.04
N LYS A 153 -10.68 4.44 -2.94
CA LYS A 153 -11.93 3.67 -2.84
C LYS A 153 -13.14 4.60 -2.81
N HIS A 154 -13.07 5.75 -2.13
CA HIS A 154 -14.16 6.73 -2.16
C HIS A 154 -14.42 7.25 -3.58
N PHE A 155 -13.38 7.40 -4.41
CA PHE A 155 -13.56 7.74 -5.83
C PHE A 155 -14.19 6.61 -6.63
N ASP A 156 -13.75 5.37 -6.41
CA ASP A 156 -14.36 4.18 -7.01
C ASP A 156 -15.85 4.08 -6.66
N ASP A 157 -16.18 4.16 -5.37
CA ASP A 157 -17.56 4.09 -4.86
C ASP A 157 -18.42 5.25 -5.43
N SER A 158 -17.87 6.48 -5.50
CA SER A 158 -18.57 7.64 -6.09
C SER A 158 -18.90 7.43 -7.57
N LEU A 159 -18.01 6.80 -8.33
CA LEU A 159 -18.26 6.47 -9.75
C LEU A 159 -19.33 5.38 -9.89
N LEU A 160 -19.37 4.41 -8.97
CA LEU A 160 -20.34 3.31 -8.97
C LEU A 160 -21.75 3.77 -8.61
N ASP A 161 -21.88 4.65 -7.62
CA ASP A 161 -23.16 5.17 -7.12
C ASP A 161 -23.82 6.17 -8.08
N ASN A 162 -23.24 6.41 -9.27
CA ASN A 162 -23.74 7.30 -10.31
C ASN A 162 -25.22 7.07 -10.67
N ALA A 163 -25.67 5.81 -10.76
CA ALA A 163 -27.04 5.49 -11.15
C ALA A 163 -28.09 5.92 -10.10
N ASP A 164 -27.77 5.75 -8.81
CA ASP A 164 -28.68 6.14 -7.72
C ASP A 164 -28.61 7.66 -7.46
N THR A 165 -27.43 8.25 -7.62
CA THR A 165 -27.18 9.68 -7.38
C THR A 165 -27.77 10.58 -8.46
N SER A 166 -27.73 10.15 -9.74
CA SER A 166 -28.33 10.87 -10.87
C SER A 166 -29.86 10.96 -10.74
N GLN A 167 -30.51 9.89 -10.29
CA GLN A 167 -31.96 9.87 -10.05
C GLN A 167 -32.39 10.72 -8.84
N LEU A 168 -31.58 10.77 -7.78
CA LEU A 168 -31.90 11.51 -6.56
C LEU A 168 -31.63 13.01 -6.66
N ASN A 169 -30.57 13.42 -7.37
CA ASN A 169 -30.10 14.81 -7.36
C ASN A 169 -30.42 15.60 -8.64
N GLY A 170 -31.02 14.98 -9.67
CA GLY A 170 -31.29 15.64 -10.95
C GLY A 170 -30.01 16.08 -11.68
N ILE A 171 -28.89 15.42 -11.39
CA ILE A 171 -27.60 15.63 -12.04
C ILE A 171 -27.45 14.52 -13.07
N ASP A 172 -27.66 14.85 -14.35
CA ASP A 172 -27.54 13.88 -15.46
C ASP A 172 -26.11 13.34 -15.67
N ASN A 173 -25.08 13.90 -15.01
CA ASN A 173 -23.69 13.45 -15.13
C ASN A 173 -22.85 13.73 -13.87
N ILE A 174 -22.60 12.69 -13.07
CA ILE A 174 -21.81 12.75 -11.83
C ILE A 174 -20.38 13.26 -12.03
N MET A 175 -19.84 13.16 -13.25
CA MET A 175 -18.47 13.59 -13.55
C MET A 175 -18.30 15.11 -13.41
N TYR A 176 -19.40 15.87 -13.42
CA TYR A 176 -19.39 17.32 -13.27
C TYR A 176 -19.16 17.71 -11.81
N GLY A 177 -18.03 18.35 -11.51
CA GLY A 177 -17.63 18.73 -10.15
C GLY A 177 -16.86 17.63 -9.41
N PHE A 178 -17.08 16.36 -9.77
CA PHE A 178 -16.25 15.25 -9.31
C PHE A 178 -14.86 15.26 -9.95
N SER A 179 -14.76 15.55 -11.25
CA SER A 179 -13.51 15.38 -12.00
C SER A 179 -12.42 16.34 -11.52
N GLY A 180 -12.76 17.61 -11.29
CA GLY A 180 -11.83 18.61 -10.78
C GLY A 180 -11.29 18.23 -9.41
N TYR A 181 -12.18 17.89 -8.47
CA TYR A 181 -11.81 17.46 -7.12
C TYR A 181 -10.93 16.20 -7.14
N ALA A 182 -11.36 15.16 -7.87
CA ALA A 182 -10.62 13.91 -7.97
C ALA A 182 -9.21 14.12 -8.54
N LEU A 183 -9.03 15.00 -9.53
CA LEU A 183 -7.72 15.28 -10.13
C LEU A 183 -6.76 15.96 -9.14
N GLU A 184 -7.24 16.85 -8.28
CA GLU A 184 -6.43 17.48 -7.25
C GLU A 184 -5.94 16.46 -6.21
N GLU A 185 -6.85 15.60 -5.73
CA GLU A 185 -6.55 14.60 -4.71
C GLU A 185 -5.71 13.42 -5.24
N ILE A 186 -5.89 13.02 -6.52
CA ILE A 186 -5.10 11.96 -7.15
C ILE A 186 -3.60 12.23 -7.09
N VAL A 187 -3.17 13.50 -7.15
CA VAL A 187 -1.75 13.87 -7.04
C VAL A 187 -1.18 13.43 -5.70
N TRP A 188 -1.93 13.63 -4.62
CA TRP A 188 -1.54 13.19 -3.28
C TRP A 188 -1.56 11.67 -3.18
N ILE A 189 -2.60 11.01 -3.70
CA ILE A 189 -2.71 9.54 -3.70
C ILE A 189 -1.49 8.91 -4.40
N GLU A 190 -1.19 9.35 -5.61
CA GLU A 190 -0.04 8.89 -6.41
C GLU A 190 1.28 9.06 -5.65
N ARG A 191 1.44 10.19 -4.95
CA ARG A 191 2.65 10.48 -4.16
C ARG A 191 2.85 9.49 -3.02
N GLU A 192 1.81 9.21 -2.24
CA GLU A 192 1.92 8.30 -1.09
C GLU A 192 2.09 6.83 -1.54
N LEU A 193 1.45 6.43 -2.63
CA LEU A 193 1.67 5.12 -3.26
C LEU A 193 3.13 4.95 -3.72
N LYS A 194 3.68 5.97 -4.41
CA LYS A 194 5.10 6.01 -4.79
C LYS A 194 6.03 5.90 -3.59
N ALA A 195 5.74 6.66 -2.52
CA ALA A 195 6.57 6.68 -1.33
C ALA A 195 6.63 5.30 -0.64
N LEU A 196 5.49 4.63 -0.48
CA LEU A 196 5.45 3.28 0.09
C LEU A 196 6.17 2.27 -0.82
N TYR A 197 5.89 2.31 -2.12
CA TYR A 197 6.52 1.40 -3.08
C TYR A 197 8.05 1.55 -3.08
N GLN A 198 8.55 2.79 -3.07
CA GLN A 198 9.98 3.08 -3.01
C GLN A 198 10.60 2.59 -1.69
N TYR A 199 9.90 2.74 -0.56
CA TYR A 199 10.35 2.18 0.71
C TYR A 199 10.41 0.63 0.70
N CYS A 200 9.48 -0.01 -0.01
CA CYS A 200 9.41 -1.46 -0.12
C CYS A 200 10.45 -2.05 -1.07
N THR A 201 10.74 -1.38 -2.19
CA THR A 201 11.51 -1.94 -3.31
C THR A 201 12.86 -1.25 -3.58
N GLY A 202 13.02 -0.02 -3.11
CA GLY A 202 14.13 0.86 -3.47
C GLY A 202 14.02 1.47 -4.87
N LYS A 203 12.88 1.28 -5.58
CA LYS A 203 12.65 1.76 -6.94
C LYS A 203 11.49 2.76 -6.98
N GLU A 204 11.49 3.62 -7.99
CA GLU A 204 10.32 4.47 -8.25
C GLU A 204 9.18 3.63 -8.85
N LEU A 205 7.94 3.98 -8.49
CA LEU A 205 6.74 3.38 -9.06
C LEU A 205 6.40 4.08 -10.37
N THR A 206 6.65 3.40 -11.49
CA THR A 206 6.35 3.87 -12.85
C THR A 206 5.34 2.98 -13.57
N GLU A 207 5.16 1.74 -13.10
CA GLU A 207 4.34 0.72 -13.76
C GLU A 207 3.26 0.19 -12.81
N GLY A 208 2.01 0.27 -13.27
CA GLY A 208 0.87 -0.36 -12.61
C GLY A 208 0.70 -1.82 -13.00
N LEU A 209 0.02 -2.60 -12.15
CA LEU A 209 -0.38 -3.97 -12.48
C LEU A 209 -1.88 -4.00 -12.78
N LEU A 210 -2.25 -4.78 -13.80
CA LEU A 210 -3.64 -5.17 -14.01
C LEU A 210 -4.01 -6.30 -13.05
N ARG A 211 -5.29 -6.35 -12.66
CA ARG A 211 -5.82 -7.39 -11.77
C ARG A 211 -6.41 -8.56 -12.55
#